data_AF-A0A0M3DEC0-F1
#
_entry.id   AF-A0A0M3DEC0-F1
#
_cell.length_a   1.000
_cell.length_b   1.000
_cell.length_c   1.000
_cell.angle_alpha   90.00
_cell.angle_beta   90.00
_cell.angle_gamma   90.00
#
_symmetry.space_group_name_H-M   'P 1'
#
loop_
_entity.id
_entity.type
_entity.pdbx_description
1 polymer ?
#
loop_
_entity_poly.entity_id
_entity_poly.type
_entity_poly.pdbx_seq_one_letter_code
_entity_poly.pdbx_strand_id
1 'polypeptide(L)' 'MKESRDLKVTFNKGGSGSMSSRITLPISWIRDQLGITPEERDVEVTLEDDKIIIKKK' A
#
# COMPACT_ATOMS: atom_id res chain seq x y z
N MET A 1 -16.73 6.73 -6.01
CA MET A 1 -15.94 7.94 -6.36
C MET A 1 -14.52 7.50 -6.66
N LYS A 2 -13.85 8.07 -7.67
CA LYS A 2 -12.44 7.79 -7.95
C LYS A 2 -11.61 8.91 -7.34
N GLU A 3 -10.79 8.60 -6.34
CA GLU A 3 -9.85 9.53 -5.73
C GLU A 3 -8.43 9.14 -6.15
N SER A 4 -7.59 10.12 -6.47
CA SER A 4 -6.17 9.93 -6.79
C SER A 4 -5.34 10.93 -6.01
N ARG A 5 -4.17 10.51 -5.54
CA ARG A 5 -3.19 11.38 -4.87
C ARG A 5 -1.80 11.08 -5.38
N ASP A 6 -1.01 12.12 -5.61
CA ASP A 6 0.40 11.98 -5.92
C ASP A 6 1.17 11.73 -4.61
N LEU A 7 1.71 10.51 -4.49
CA LEU A 7 2.45 10.06 -3.32
C LEU A 7 3.87 9.68 -3.74
N LYS A 8 4.77 9.63 -2.76
CA LYS A 8 6.15 9.19 -2.97
C LYS A 8 6.34 7.78 -2.43
N VAL A 9 7.10 6.97 -3.16
CA VAL A 9 7.63 5.71 -2.65
C VAL A 9 8.87 6.03 -1.82
N THR A 10 8.89 5.55 -0.59
CA THR A 10 10.04 5.68 0.30
C THR A 10 10.89 4.43 0.18
N PHE A 11 12.19 4.63 -0.05
CA PHE A 11 13.18 3.56 -0.10
C PHE A 11 14.00 3.57 1.20
N ASN A 12 14.08 2.42 1.85
CA ASN A 12 14.88 2.22 3.05
C ASN A 12 16.00 1.23 2.74
N LYS A 13 17.24 1.60 3.07
CA LYS A 13 18.40 0.70 3.00
C LYS A 13 18.53 -0.06 4.31
N GLY A 14 18.63 -1.38 4.24
CA GLY A 14 18.95 -2.25 5.35
C GLY A 14 20.47 -2.32 5.58
N GLY A 15 20.88 -2.74 6.77
CA GLY A 15 22.29 -2.80 7.17
C GLY A 15 23.15 -3.77 6.34
N SER A 16 22.55 -4.72 5.63
CA SER A 16 23.23 -5.68 4.74
C SER A 16 23.17 -5.28 3.25
N GLY A 17 22.78 -4.05 2.94
CA GLY A 17 22.67 -3.56 1.56
C GLY A 17 21.34 -3.90 0.86
N SER A 18 20.43 -4.61 1.54
CA SER A 18 19.06 -4.80 1.06
C SER A 18 18.31 -3.48 0.99
N MET A 19 17.33 -3.38 0.09
CA MET A 19 16.49 -2.19 -0.04
C MET A 19 15.03 -2.61 0.04
N SER A 20 14.24 -1.86 0.81
CA SER A 20 12.79 -2.05 0.92
C SER A 20 12.08 -0.77 0.48
N SER A 21 11.01 -0.94 -0.28
CA SER A 21 10.13 0.15 -0.70
C SER A 21 8.82 0.12 0.09
N ARG A 22 8.32 1.29 0.49
CA ARG A 22 7.01 1.44 1.11
C ARG A 22 6.30 2.66 0.53
N ILE A 23 4.97 2.61 0.50
CA ILE A 23 4.12 3.75 0.20
C ILE A 23 3.18 3.98 1.38
N THR A 24 3.02 5.24 1.79
CA THR A 24 2.09 5.60 2.85
C THR A 24 0.75 5.95 2.23
N LEU A 25 -0.22 5.06 2.36
CA LEU A 25 -1.58 5.29 1.87
C LEU A 25 -2.37 6.13 2.88
N PRO A 26 -3.31 6.99 2.42
CA PRO A 26 -4.22 7.70 3.31
C PRO A 26 -4.99 6.73 4.20
N ILE A 27 -5.05 7.02 5.50
CA ILE A 27 -5.73 6.15 6.48
C ILE A 27 -7.22 5.97 6.16
N SER A 28 -7.86 6.98 5.56
CA SER A 28 -9.27 6.89 5.14
C SER A 28 -9.50 5.85 4.04
N TRP A 29 -8.53 5.59 3.16
CA TRP A 29 -8.65 4.54 2.16
C TRP A 29 -8.54 3.15 2.79
N ILE A 30 -7.60 2.98 3.72
CA ILE A 30 -7.37 1.70 4.41
C ILE A 30 -8.53 1.36 5.34
N ARG A 31 -8.91 2.29 6.21
CA ARG A 31 -9.93 2.07 7.26
C ARG A 31 -11.35 2.26 6.72
N ASP A 32 -11.65 3.39 6.08
CA ASP A 32 -13.04 3.76 5.78
C ASP A 32 -13.51 3.18 4.44
N GLN A 33 -12.62 3.04 3.45
CA GLN A 33 -12.99 2.49 2.13
C GLN A 33 -12.75 0.98 2.02
N LEU A 34 -11.59 0.49 2.44
CA LEU A 34 -11.24 -0.94 2.36
C LEU A 34 -11.61 -1.74 3.62
N GLY A 35 -11.94 -1.08 4.74
CA GLY A 35 -12.33 -1.77 5.98
C GLY A 35 -11.22 -2.62 6.60
N ILE A 36 -9.97 -2.25 6.38
CA ILE A 36 -8.79 -2.96 6.90
C ILE A 36 -8.51 -2.43 8.31
N THR A 37 -8.40 -3.34 9.28
CA THR A 37 -8.12 -3.01 10.69
C THR A 37 -6.79 -3.61 11.12
N PRO A 38 -6.24 -3.23 12.29
CA PRO A 38 -5.04 -3.88 12.83
C PRO A 38 -5.18 -5.39 13.01
N GLU A 39 -6.40 -5.87 13.28
CA GLU A 39 -6.75 -7.28 13.45
C GLU A 39 -6.94 -7.99 12.10
N GLU A 40 -7.58 -7.31 11.14
CA GLU A 40 -7.84 -7.81 9.78
C GLU A 40 -7.03 -7.01 8.75
N ARG A 41 -5.72 -7.23 8.74
CA ARG A 41 -4.76 -6.44 7.95
C ARG A 41 -4.26 -7.11 6.67
N ASP A 42 -4.77 -8.28 6.35
CA ASP A 42 -4.33 -9.05 5.19
C ASP A 42 -4.92 -8.48 3.90
N VAL A 43 -4.04 -8.31 2.92
CA VAL A 43 -4.39 -7.80 1.60
C VAL A 43 -3.80 -8.69 0.52
N GLU A 44 -4.44 -8.69 -0.63
CA GLU A 44 -3.89 -9.20 -1.87
C GLU A 44 -3.34 -8.03 -2.69
N VAL A 45 -2.09 -8.16 -3.15
CA VAL A 45 -1.41 -7.15 -3.96
C VAL A 45 -1.05 -7.80 -5.30
N THR A 46 -1.54 -7.21 -6.39
CA THR A 46 -1.27 -7.67 -7.76
C THR A 46 -0.53 -6.58 -8.53
N LEU A 47 0.43 -6.98 -9.36
CA LEU A 47 1.10 -6.12 -10.34
C LEU A 47 0.59 -6.50 -11.73
N GLU A 48 -0.11 -5.58 -12.40
CA GLU A 48 -0.72 -5.78 -13.71
C GLU A 48 -0.64 -4.48 -14.52
N ASP A 49 -0.13 -4.53 -15.76
CA ASP A 49 -0.03 -3.39 -16.68
C ASP A 49 0.52 -2.10 -16.02
N ASP A 50 1.64 -2.22 -15.31
CA ASP A 50 2.30 -1.14 -14.56
C ASP A 50 1.47 -0.54 -13.41
N LYS A 51 0.42 -1.24 -12.95
CA LYS A 51 -0.41 -0.84 -11.81
C LYS A 51 -0.22 -1.81 -10.67
N ILE A 52 -0.14 -1.26 -9.46
CA ILE A 52 -0.25 -2.01 -8.22
C ILE A 52 -1.71 -1.92 -7.76
N ILE A 53 -2.39 -3.06 -7.71
CA ILE A 53 -3.78 -3.17 -7.27
C ILE A 53 -3.78 -3.84 -5.89
N ILE A 54 -4.39 -3.19 -4.90
CA ILE A 54 -4.49 -3.68 -3.52
C ILE A 54 -5.95 -3.97 -3.21
N LYS A 55 -6.24 -5.16 -2.68
CA LYS A 55 -7.59 -5.60 -2.30
C LYS A 55 -7.56 -6.20 -0.89
N LYS A 56 -8.61 -5.98 -0.10
CA LYS A 56 -8.81 -6.70 1.18
C LYS A 56 -9.05 -8.19 0.88
N LYS A 57 -8.46 -9.07 1.69
CA LYS A 57 -8.75 -10.52 1.66
C LYS A 57 -10.02 -10.88 2.41
#